data_AF-A0A7Y0ADY1-F1
#
_entry.id   AF-A0A7Y0ADY1-F1
#
_cell.length_a   1.000
_cell.length_b   1.000
_cell.length_c   1.000
_cell.angle_alpha   90.00
_cell.angle_beta   90.00
_cell.angle_gamma   90.00
#
_symmetry.space_group_name_H-M   'P 1'
#
loop_
_entity.id
_entity.type
_entity.pdbx_description
1 polymer ?
#
loop_
_entity_poly.entity_id
_entity_poly.type
_entity_poly.pdbx_seq_one_letter_code
_entity_poly.pdbx_strand_id
1 'polypeptide(L)'
;MSIVLSELHYLPSIPYFRQLLAAEALLLDAHEHYPKQTYRNRALVLTAQGPQPLTVPVRDGASATKVRTSDIEIDYRQNWPHRHLRTLQTAYGSSPYFGYYADYFEDIYRQKPGRLWDLNLALLQLLLRCLRWPLPLDATATYLDPAGPLPPRVLDRRDVLTPRTAAPDSTSQRPYPQVFGPAFVPGLSVVDLLFMQGPRAGQFLAGRQLANS
;
A
#
# COMPACT_ATOMS: atom_id res chain seq x y z
N MET A 1 16.91 16.92 -1.07
CA MET A 1 16.35 15.64 -0.59
C MET A 1 15.30 15.95 0.49
N SER A 2 14.17 15.24 0.47
CA SER A 2 12.95 15.61 1.21
C SER A 2 12.41 14.45 2.06
N ILE A 3 11.74 14.80 3.16
CA ILE A 3 10.90 13.88 3.92
C ILE A 3 9.53 13.88 3.25
N VAL A 4 8.99 12.72 2.90
CA VAL A 4 7.63 12.64 2.34
C VAL A 4 6.63 12.48 3.48
N LEU A 5 5.62 13.34 3.54
CA LEU A 5 4.48 13.20 4.44
C LEU A 5 3.34 12.51 3.68
N SER A 6 2.79 11.41 4.22
CA SER A 6 1.68 10.70 3.59
C SER A 6 0.82 9.98 4.63
N GLU A 7 -0.44 9.71 4.31
CA GLU A 7 -1.24 8.74 5.05
C GLU A 7 -0.68 7.31 4.94
N LEU A 8 -1.17 6.44 5.82
CA LEU A 8 -0.79 5.04 5.82
C LEU A 8 -1.80 4.18 5.02
N HIS A 9 -1.36 3.66 3.87
CA HIS A 9 -2.19 2.82 2.99
C HIS A 9 -2.19 1.34 3.38
N TYR A 10 -3.32 0.69 3.16
CA TYR A 10 -3.43 -0.77 3.16
C TYR A 10 -2.89 -1.30 1.83
N LEU A 11 -1.90 -2.20 1.88
CA LEU A 11 -1.21 -2.78 0.71
C LEU A 11 -0.93 -1.73 -0.40
N PRO A 12 -0.05 -0.73 -0.14
CA PRO A 12 0.10 0.45 -0.97
C PRO A 12 0.35 0.15 -2.45
N SER A 13 -0.09 1.05 -3.32
CA SER A 13 0.02 0.92 -4.77
C SER A 13 1.42 1.18 -5.32
N ILE A 14 1.68 0.79 -6.55
CA ILE A 14 2.94 1.13 -7.24
C ILE A 14 3.18 2.66 -7.28
N PRO A 15 2.18 3.51 -7.62
CA PRO A 15 2.30 4.96 -7.48
C PRO A 15 2.69 5.46 -6.09
N TYR A 16 2.27 4.77 -5.02
CA TYR A 16 2.66 5.15 -3.66
C TYR A 16 4.17 5.10 -3.51
N PHE A 17 4.80 3.96 -3.87
CA PHE A 17 6.26 3.81 -3.78
C PHE A 17 7.02 4.73 -4.76
N ARG A 18 6.42 5.09 -5.91
CA ARG A 18 7.05 6.04 -6.84
C ARG A 18 7.20 7.43 -6.24
N GLN A 19 6.28 7.86 -5.39
CA GLN A 19 6.41 9.13 -4.66
C GLN A 19 7.57 9.14 -3.66
N LEU A 20 8.09 7.95 -3.30
CA LEU A 20 9.16 7.78 -2.33
C LEU A 20 10.57 7.68 -2.97
N LEU A 21 10.67 7.71 -4.31
CA LEU A 21 11.93 7.45 -5.04
C LEU A 21 13.12 8.33 -4.62
N ALA A 22 12.85 9.58 -4.27
CA ALA A 22 13.86 10.55 -3.82
C ALA A 22 13.69 10.94 -2.34
N ALA A 23 12.87 10.20 -1.60
CA ALA A 23 12.59 10.46 -0.20
C ALA A 23 13.75 9.97 0.69
N GLU A 24 14.15 10.80 1.65
CA GLU A 24 15.09 10.39 2.71
C GLU A 24 14.41 9.60 3.82
N ALA A 25 13.13 9.92 4.06
CA ALA A 25 12.30 9.30 5.08
C ALA A 25 10.82 9.45 4.69
N LEU A 26 9.99 8.60 5.26
CA LEU A 26 8.54 8.69 5.18
C LEU A 26 7.97 9.01 6.57
N LEU A 27 7.32 10.17 6.65
CA LEU A 27 6.55 10.60 7.81
C LEU A 27 5.09 10.23 7.57
N LEU A 28 4.57 9.32 8.40
CA LEU A 28 3.19 8.84 8.32
C LEU A 28 2.28 9.73 9.15
N ASP A 29 1.19 10.21 8.55
CA ASP A 29 0.20 11.02 9.28
C ASP A 29 -0.67 10.12 10.18
N ALA A 30 -0.30 10.01 11.45
CA ALA A 30 -1.00 9.16 12.42
C ALA A 30 -2.27 9.81 12.99
N HIS A 31 -2.30 11.14 13.00
CA HIS A 31 -3.31 11.91 13.73
C HIS A 31 -4.41 12.48 12.84
N GLU A 32 -4.36 12.26 11.53
CA GLU A 32 -5.44 12.61 10.62
C GLU A 32 -6.78 11.96 11.01
N HIS A 33 -7.87 12.53 10.51
CA HIS A 33 -9.20 11.96 10.64
C HIS A 33 -9.46 10.99 9.49
N TYR A 34 -9.94 9.78 9.80
CA TYR A 34 -10.09 8.71 8.83
C TYR A 34 -11.06 9.06 7.68
N PRO A 35 -10.57 9.23 6.44
CA PRO A 35 -11.42 9.43 5.27
C PRO A 35 -11.87 8.09 4.69
N LYS A 36 -13.18 7.95 4.50
CA LYS A 36 -13.78 6.78 3.87
C LYS A 36 -13.41 6.67 2.41
N GLN A 37 -13.49 5.44 1.90
CA GLN A 37 -13.32 5.11 0.50
C GLN A 37 -11.95 5.48 -0.07
N THR A 38 -10.92 5.44 0.76
CA THR A 38 -9.53 5.74 0.41
C THR A 38 -8.66 4.49 0.51
N TYR A 39 -7.40 4.59 0.07
CA TYR A 39 -6.43 3.50 0.16
C TYR A 39 -6.02 3.11 1.59
N ARG A 40 -6.48 3.84 2.62
CA ARG A 40 -6.24 3.49 4.03
C ARG A 40 -6.83 2.13 4.41
N ASN A 41 -7.93 1.72 3.78
CA ASN A 41 -8.56 0.42 4.06
C ASN A 41 -8.83 -0.42 2.81
N ARG A 42 -8.30 -0.05 1.65
CA ARG A 42 -8.48 -0.82 0.42
C ARG A 42 -7.26 -0.78 -0.49
N ALA A 43 -7.09 -1.84 -1.26
CA ALA A 43 -6.08 -1.95 -2.31
C ALA A 43 -6.66 -2.63 -3.54
N LEU A 44 -6.11 -2.37 -4.71
CA LEU A 44 -6.50 -3.05 -5.95
C LEU A 44 -5.53 -4.20 -6.24
N VAL A 45 -6.08 -5.36 -6.56
CA VAL A 45 -5.33 -6.54 -7.05
C VAL A 45 -5.92 -7.00 -8.37
N LEU A 46 -5.10 -7.62 -9.21
CA LEU A 46 -5.56 -8.12 -10.50
C LEU A 46 -6.05 -9.56 -10.37
N THR A 47 -7.25 -9.82 -10.86
CA THR A 47 -7.86 -11.15 -10.90
C THR A 47 -8.20 -11.54 -12.34
N ALA A 48 -8.64 -12.78 -12.56
CA ALA A 48 -9.18 -13.20 -13.86
C ALA A 48 -10.37 -12.34 -14.32
N GLN A 49 -11.11 -11.73 -13.40
CA GLN A 49 -12.23 -10.81 -13.67
C GLN A 49 -11.79 -9.34 -13.77
N GLY A 50 -10.48 -9.08 -13.87
CA GLY A 50 -9.90 -7.73 -13.87
C GLY A 50 -9.58 -7.21 -12.46
N PRO A 51 -9.32 -5.91 -12.32
CA PRO A 51 -8.96 -5.30 -11.03
C PRO A 51 -10.09 -5.39 -10.02
N GLN A 52 -9.78 -5.90 -8.84
CA GLN A 52 -10.73 -6.06 -7.74
C GLN A 52 -10.19 -5.43 -6.45
N PRO A 53 -11.04 -4.76 -5.65
CA PRO A 53 -10.63 -4.20 -4.37
C PRO A 53 -10.57 -5.29 -3.29
N LEU A 54 -9.44 -5.37 -2.59
CA LEU A 54 -9.38 -5.94 -1.24
C LEU A 54 -9.73 -4.83 -0.25
N THR A 55 -10.73 -5.04 0.61
CA THR A 55 -11.20 -4.01 1.55
C THR A 55 -11.20 -4.55 2.97
N VAL A 56 -10.42 -3.92 3.86
CA VAL A 56 -10.44 -4.19 5.30
C VAL A 56 -11.70 -3.54 5.89
N PRO A 57 -12.62 -4.33 6.47
CA PRO A 57 -13.79 -3.79 7.14
C PRO A 57 -13.39 -3.12 8.46
N VAL A 58 -13.97 -1.95 8.74
CA VAL A 58 -13.71 -1.17 9.96
C VAL A 58 -15.00 -1.00 10.75
N ARG A 59 -14.88 -0.92 12.08
CA ARG A 59 -16.03 -0.67 12.96
C ARG A 59 -16.60 0.73 12.75
N ASP A 60 -17.88 0.88 13.06
CA ASP A 60 -18.61 2.15 12.99
C ASP A 60 -18.54 2.88 11.64
N GLY A 61 -18.32 2.11 10.56
CA GLY A 61 -18.14 2.55 9.17
C GLY A 61 -18.49 4.01 8.86
N ALA A 62 -19.79 4.34 8.80
CA ALA A 62 -20.29 5.67 8.43
C ALA A 62 -19.98 6.79 9.45
N SER A 63 -19.75 6.46 10.72
CA SER A 63 -19.50 7.41 11.81
C SER A 63 -18.00 7.60 12.09
N ALA A 64 -17.14 6.76 11.51
CA ALA A 64 -15.70 6.76 11.73
C ALA A 64 -14.95 8.00 11.18
N THR A 65 -15.58 8.88 10.41
CA THR A 65 -14.91 10.06 9.80
C THR A 65 -14.41 11.09 10.79
N LYS A 66 -14.84 11.02 12.06
CA LYS A 66 -14.35 11.89 13.14
C LYS A 66 -13.33 11.19 14.05
N VAL A 67 -13.01 9.93 13.77
CA VAL A 67 -12.04 9.14 14.54
C VAL A 67 -10.66 9.32 13.91
N ARG A 68 -9.63 9.41 14.75
CA ARG A 68 -8.25 9.45 14.29
C ARG A 68 -7.90 8.14 13.60
N THR A 69 -7.18 8.18 12.49
CA THR A 69 -6.80 6.96 11.74
C THR A 69 -6.07 5.94 12.62
N SER A 70 -5.23 6.39 13.56
CA SER A 70 -4.54 5.53 14.54
C SER A 70 -5.46 4.75 15.49
N ASP A 71 -6.72 5.19 15.64
CA ASP A 71 -7.70 4.61 16.57
C ASP A 71 -8.80 3.82 15.86
N ILE A 72 -8.73 3.69 14.53
CA ILE A 72 -9.71 2.92 13.75
C ILE A 72 -9.59 1.43 14.05
N GLU A 73 -10.66 0.85 14.58
CA GLU A 73 -10.75 -0.57 14.88
C GLU A 73 -11.22 -1.38 13.66
N ILE A 74 -10.62 -2.56 13.47
CA ILE A 74 -10.99 -3.51 12.43
C ILE A 74 -12.23 -4.33 12.84
N ASP A 75 -13.14 -4.55 11.91
CA ASP A 75 -14.31 -5.42 12.12
C ASP A 75 -14.01 -6.89 11.74
N TYR A 76 -13.72 -7.71 12.74
CA TYR A 76 -13.50 -9.16 12.58
C TYR A 76 -14.77 -10.02 12.63
N ARG A 77 -15.98 -9.44 12.67
CA ARG A 77 -17.23 -10.22 12.57
C ARG A 77 -17.34 -10.96 11.24
N GLN A 78 -16.66 -10.46 10.22
CA GLN A 78 -16.47 -11.14 8.95
C GLN A 78 -15.05 -11.68 8.86
N ASN A 79 -14.89 -12.88 8.31
CA ASN A 79 -13.56 -13.47 8.07
C ASN A 79 -12.88 -12.88 6.82
N TRP A 80 -12.68 -11.56 6.83
CA TRP A 80 -11.97 -10.84 5.77
C TRP A 80 -10.51 -11.29 5.60
N PRO A 81 -9.73 -11.70 6.63
CA PRO A 81 -8.35 -12.12 6.42
C PRO A 81 -8.28 -13.38 5.55
N HIS A 82 -9.15 -14.36 5.82
CA HIS A 82 -9.25 -15.57 4.99
C HIS A 82 -9.68 -15.25 3.55
N ARG A 83 -10.64 -14.32 3.37
CA ARG A 83 -11.04 -13.88 2.04
C ARG A 83 -9.89 -13.22 1.28
N HIS A 84 -9.15 -12.31 1.92
CA HIS A 84 -8.01 -11.65 1.30
C HIS A 84 -6.91 -12.64 0.91
N LEU A 85 -6.55 -13.57 1.82
CA LEU A 85 -5.57 -14.62 1.54
C LEU A 85 -6.00 -15.49 0.35
N ARG A 86 -7.25 -15.93 0.32
CA ARG A 86 -7.79 -16.72 -0.80
C ARG A 86 -7.77 -15.92 -2.10
N THR A 87 -8.14 -14.65 -2.07
CA THR A 87 -8.08 -13.79 -3.27
C THR A 87 -6.64 -13.63 -3.77
N LEU A 88 -5.67 -13.38 -2.89
CA LEU A 88 -4.27 -13.29 -3.26
C LEU A 88 -3.74 -14.61 -3.83
N GLN A 89 -4.09 -15.75 -3.22
CA GLN A 89 -3.73 -17.08 -3.72
C GLN A 89 -4.31 -17.36 -5.10
N THR A 90 -5.58 -17.05 -5.34
CA THR A 90 -6.20 -17.25 -6.66
C THR A 90 -5.63 -16.28 -7.70
N ALA A 91 -5.36 -15.04 -7.30
CA ALA A 91 -4.85 -14.01 -8.20
C ALA A 91 -3.38 -14.25 -8.60
N TYR A 92 -2.56 -14.68 -7.66
CA TYR A 92 -1.11 -14.67 -7.81
C TYR A 92 -0.44 -16.02 -7.59
N GLY A 93 -1.20 -17.08 -7.27
CA GLY A 93 -0.64 -18.40 -6.98
C GLY A 93 0.21 -19.00 -8.09
N SER A 94 -0.04 -18.63 -9.35
CA SER A 94 0.75 -19.04 -10.52
C SER A 94 1.90 -18.06 -10.87
N SER A 95 2.02 -16.94 -10.15
CA SER A 95 3.12 -16.00 -10.37
C SER A 95 4.46 -16.59 -9.90
N PRO A 96 5.59 -16.16 -10.48
CA PRO A 96 6.89 -16.77 -10.20
C PRO A 96 7.32 -16.71 -8.73
N TYR A 97 6.89 -15.68 -7.98
CA TYR A 97 7.38 -15.44 -6.63
C TYR A 97 6.33 -15.54 -5.51
N PHE A 98 5.05 -15.80 -5.80
CA PHE A 98 4.01 -15.83 -4.76
C PHE A 98 4.35 -16.76 -3.59
N GLY A 99 4.75 -18.00 -3.88
CA GLY A 99 5.08 -18.99 -2.85
C GLY A 99 6.27 -18.60 -1.94
N TYR A 100 7.11 -17.65 -2.35
CA TYR A 100 8.23 -17.17 -1.54
C TYR A 100 7.82 -16.11 -0.51
N TYR A 101 6.66 -15.48 -0.70
CA TYR A 101 6.23 -14.34 0.11
C TYR A 101 4.90 -14.54 0.82
N ALA A 102 4.04 -15.46 0.34
CA ALA A 102 2.69 -15.64 0.83
C ALA A 102 2.61 -15.83 2.35
N ASP A 103 3.49 -16.66 2.91
CA ASP A 103 3.52 -16.97 4.34
C ASP A 103 3.72 -15.73 5.22
N TYR A 104 4.54 -14.76 4.77
CA TYR A 104 4.75 -13.52 5.53
C TYR A 104 3.48 -12.67 5.61
N PHE A 105 2.65 -12.66 4.56
CA PHE A 105 1.37 -11.96 4.58
C PHE A 105 0.38 -12.72 5.47
N GLU A 106 0.36 -14.05 5.37
CA GLU A 106 -0.47 -14.91 6.22
C GLU A 106 -0.18 -14.70 7.70
N ASP A 107 1.09 -14.64 8.09
CA ASP A 107 1.49 -14.42 9.49
C ASP A 107 0.95 -13.11 10.04
N ILE A 108 1.02 -12.02 9.27
CA ILE A 108 0.46 -10.71 9.67
C ILE A 108 -1.07 -10.79 9.80
N TYR A 109 -1.75 -11.41 8.84
CA TYR A 109 -3.21 -11.57 8.92
C TYR A 109 -3.65 -12.46 10.09
N ARG A 110 -2.86 -13.49 10.42
CA ARG A 110 -3.12 -14.42 11.53
C ARG A 110 -2.97 -13.77 12.89
N GLN A 111 -2.07 -12.79 13.04
CA GLN A 111 -1.95 -11.98 14.26
C GLN A 111 -3.21 -11.19 14.59
N LYS A 112 -4.09 -10.95 13.60
CA LYS A 112 -5.34 -10.18 13.74
C LYS A 112 -5.13 -8.84 14.48
N PRO A 113 -4.34 -7.90 13.94
CA PRO A 113 -4.16 -6.59 14.56
C PRO A 113 -5.51 -5.92 14.85
N GLY A 114 -5.66 -5.34 16.05
CA GLY A 114 -6.94 -4.73 16.46
C GLY A 114 -7.26 -3.44 15.71
N ARG A 115 -6.22 -2.68 15.35
CA ARG A 115 -6.33 -1.38 14.69
C ARG A 115 -5.87 -1.45 13.23
N LEU A 116 -6.49 -0.64 12.38
CA LEU A 116 -6.14 -0.52 10.97
C LEU A 116 -4.71 -0.02 10.78
N TRP A 117 -4.28 0.92 11.64
CA TRP A 117 -2.92 1.44 11.66
C TRP A 117 -1.88 0.34 11.85
N ASP A 118 -2.06 -0.51 12.86
CA ASP A 118 -1.11 -1.58 13.19
C ASP A 118 -0.98 -2.58 12.04
N LEU A 119 -2.11 -2.96 11.42
CA LEU A 119 -2.11 -3.83 10.24
C LEU A 119 -1.34 -3.20 9.08
N ASN A 120 -1.67 -1.95 8.73
CA ASN A 120 -1.06 -1.30 7.58
C ASN A 120 0.43 -1.04 7.80
N LEU A 121 0.83 -0.69 9.02
CA LEU A 121 2.23 -0.46 9.36
C LEU A 121 3.04 -1.76 9.24
N ALA A 122 2.52 -2.87 9.77
CA ALA A 122 3.14 -4.18 9.64
C ALA A 122 3.30 -4.59 8.16
N LEU A 123 2.28 -4.36 7.34
CA LEU A 123 2.31 -4.64 5.90
C LEU A 123 3.30 -3.73 5.15
N LEU A 124 3.32 -2.43 5.45
CA LEU A 124 4.26 -1.49 4.83
C LEU A 124 5.70 -1.86 5.18
N GLN A 125 5.99 -2.18 6.44
CA GLN A 125 7.31 -2.62 6.87
C GLN A 125 7.72 -3.94 6.19
N LEU A 126 6.80 -4.90 6.05
CA LEU A 126 7.06 -6.13 5.28
C LEU A 126 7.41 -5.79 3.83
N LEU A 127 6.61 -4.96 3.17
CA LEU A 127 6.81 -4.57 1.79
C LEU A 127 8.16 -3.86 1.58
N LEU A 128 8.54 -2.92 2.44
CA LEU A 128 9.85 -2.25 2.37
C LEU A 128 11.00 -3.26 2.50
N ARG A 129 10.89 -4.24 3.40
CA ARG A 129 11.89 -5.33 3.51
C ARG A 129 11.93 -6.17 2.23
N CYS A 130 10.79 -6.62 1.71
CA CYS A 130 10.71 -7.43 0.50
C CYS A 130 11.25 -6.69 -0.73
N LEU A 131 11.00 -5.38 -0.83
CA LEU A 131 11.50 -4.50 -1.89
C LEU A 131 12.97 -4.11 -1.72
N ARG A 132 13.61 -4.48 -0.60
CA ARG A 132 14.97 -4.06 -0.23
C ARG A 132 15.11 -2.53 -0.26
N TRP A 133 14.10 -1.85 0.28
CA TRP A 133 14.00 -0.41 0.27
C TRP A 133 14.20 0.13 1.70
N PRO A 134 15.44 0.50 2.09
CA PRO A 134 15.73 1.00 3.43
C PRO A 134 15.25 2.46 3.58
N LEU A 135 13.95 2.63 3.76
CA LEU A 135 13.33 3.93 4.03
C LEU A 135 13.02 4.07 5.52
N PRO A 136 13.65 5.02 6.23
CA PRO A 136 13.25 5.39 7.59
C PRO A 136 11.77 5.76 7.64
N LEU A 137 11.08 5.23 8.65
CA LEU A 137 9.66 5.48 8.91
C LEU A 137 9.52 6.18 10.26
N ASP A 138 8.80 7.29 10.25
CA ASP A 138 8.35 7.98 11.45
C ASP A 138 6.85 8.25 11.38
N ALA A 139 6.22 8.52 12.52
CA ALA A 139 4.84 8.96 12.60
C ALA A 139 4.77 10.40 13.10
N THR A 140 3.76 11.15 12.65
CA THR A 140 3.48 12.48 13.22
C THR A 140 3.20 12.34 14.72
N ALA A 141 3.75 13.26 15.52
CA ALA A 141 3.51 13.28 16.97
C ALA A 141 2.19 14.01 17.34
N THR A 142 1.68 14.82 16.42
CA THR A 142 0.46 15.61 16.58
C THR A 142 -0.27 15.71 15.24
N TYR A 143 -1.53 16.15 15.29
CA TYR A 143 -2.29 16.49 14.08
C TYR A 143 -1.60 17.60 13.29
N LEU A 144 -1.52 17.44 11.97
CA LEU A 144 -1.01 18.44 11.03
C LEU A 144 -2.14 18.92 10.12
N ASP A 145 -2.50 20.21 10.21
CA ASP A 145 -3.50 20.81 9.34
C ASP A 145 -3.06 20.73 7.85
N PRO A 146 -3.86 20.15 6.94
CA PRO A 146 -3.58 20.14 5.51
C PRO A 146 -3.37 21.52 4.88
N ALA A 147 -3.99 22.57 5.43
CA ALA A 147 -3.80 23.96 4.96
C ALA A 147 -2.70 24.71 5.75
N GLY A 148 -2.13 24.07 6.77
CA GLY A 148 -1.15 24.66 7.66
C GLY A 148 0.26 24.66 7.10
N PRO A 149 1.17 25.42 7.72
CA PRO A 149 2.59 25.37 7.38
C PRO A 149 3.18 24.01 7.76
N LEU A 150 4.04 23.48 6.90
CA LEU A 150 4.79 22.24 7.15
C LEU A 150 6.23 22.55 7.54
N PRO A 151 6.90 21.63 8.28
CA PRO A 151 8.32 21.76 8.54
C PRO A 151 9.12 21.86 7.23
N PRO A 152 10.26 22.58 7.21
CA PRO A 152 11.13 22.63 6.05
C PRO A 152 11.50 21.23 5.55
N ARG A 153 11.66 21.07 4.22
CA ARG A 153 12.00 19.81 3.54
C ARG A 153 10.92 18.72 3.61
N VAL A 154 9.76 18.97 4.20
CA VAL A 154 8.61 18.06 4.10
C VAL A 154 7.89 18.30 2.78
N LEU A 155 7.76 17.24 1.99
CA LEU A 155 6.95 17.20 0.79
C LEU A 155 5.62 16.54 1.12
N ASP A 156 4.54 17.33 1.15
CA ASP A 156 3.20 16.79 1.40
C ASP A 156 2.71 15.99 0.21
N ARG A 157 2.42 14.72 0.45
CA ARG A 157 1.84 13.77 -0.50
C ARG A 157 0.54 13.18 0.03
N ARG A 158 -0.05 13.80 1.06
CA ARG A 158 -1.33 13.35 1.58
C ARG A 158 -2.43 13.47 0.55
N ASP A 159 -3.26 12.43 0.44
CA ASP A 159 -4.42 12.33 -0.45
C ASP A 159 -4.16 12.58 -1.94
N VAL A 160 -2.89 12.57 -2.38
CA VAL A 160 -2.50 12.64 -3.80
C VAL A 160 -3.00 11.41 -4.57
N LEU A 161 -3.04 10.26 -3.90
CA LEU A 161 -3.60 9.02 -4.45
C LEU A 161 -4.96 8.74 -3.84
N THR A 162 -5.99 8.72 -4.69
CA THR A 162 -7.34 8.36 -4.28
C THR A 162 -7.98 7.38 -5.25
N PRO A 163 -8.71 6.35 -4.75
CA PRO A 163 -9.43 5.41 -5.62
C PRO A 163 -10.50 6.05 -6.50
N ARG A 164 -10.93 7.29 -6.18
CA ARG A 164 -11.98 8.03 -6.91
C ARG A 164 -11.47 8.74 -8.16
N THR A 165 -10.17 9.00 -8.25
CA THR A 165 -9.58 9.68 -9.41
C THR A 165 -9.02 8.60 -10.34
N ALA A 166 -9.53 8.54 -11.57
CA ALA A 166 -9.21 7.47 -12.52
C ALA A 166 -7.73 7.42 -12.95
N ALA A 167 -6.92 8.44 -12.67
CA ALA A 167 -5.52 8.49 -13.11
C ALA A 167 -4.67 9.55 -12.41
N PRO A 168 -4.24 9.40 -11.14
CA PRO A 168 -3.20 10.29 -10.63
C PRO A 168 -1.83 9.96 -11.24
N ASP A 169 -1.58 8.69 -11.60
CA ASP A 169 -0.23 8.26 -12.03
C ASP A 169 -0.20 6.91 -12.80
N SER A 170 -1.19 6.67 -13.69
CA SER A 170 -1.20 5.46 -14.53
C SER A 170 -0.18 5.52 -15.67
N THR A 171 0.17 6.73 -16.12
CA THR A 171 1.04 6.99 -17.28
C THR A 171 2.53 6.90 -16.98
N SER A 172 2.94 6.96 -15.71
CA SER A 172 4.35 6.89 -15.31
C SER A 172 4.81 5.49 -14.90
N GLN A 173 3.89 4.51 -14.88
CA GLN A 173 4.21 3.14 -14.52
C GLN A 173 4.81 2.39 -15.72
N ARG A 174 6.04 1.90 -15.54
CA ARG A 174 6.69 1.03 -16.52
C ARG A 174 5.94 -0.31 -16.57
N PRO A 175 5.47 -0.79 -17.74
CA PRO A 175 4.80 -2.08 -17.84
C PRO A 175 5.71 -3.24 -17.45
N TYR A 176 5.11 -4.30 -16.91
CA TYR A 176 5.73 -5.59 -16.65
C TYR A 176 4.70 -6.71 -16.88
N PRO A 177 5.13 -7.96 -17.10
CA PRO A 177 4.20 -9.09 -17.23
C PRO A 177 3.36 -9.24 -15.97
N GLN A 178 2.05 -9.40 -16.13
CA GLN A 178 1.09 -9.68 -15.06
C GLN A 178 0.45 -11.04 -15.30
N VAL A 179 -0.13 -11.64 -14.25
CA VAL A 179 -0.71 -13.00 -14.34
C VAL A 179 -1.88 -13.07 -15.33
N PHE A 180 -2.69 -12.00 -15.40
CA PHE A 180 -3.90 -11.97 -16.22
C PHE A 180 -3.86 -10.88 -17.28
N GLY A 181 -4.40 -11.21 -18.45
CA GLY A 181 -4.62 -10.27 -19.54
C GLY A 181 -3.36 -9.98 -20.37
N PRO A 182 -3.54 -9.61 -21.65
CA PRO A 182 -2.42 -9.24 -22.53
C PRO A 182 -1.94 -7.80 -22.33
N ALA A 183 -2.74 -6.95 -21.69
CA ALA A 183 -2.46 -5.54 -21.48
C ALA A 183 -2.10 -5.27 -20.02
N PHE A 184 -1.11 -4.41 -19.82
CA PHE A 184 -0.69 -3.97 -18.49
C PHE A 184 -1.78 -3.16 -17.80
N VAL A 185 -2.05 -3.50 -16.54
CA VAL A 185 -3.01 -2.79 -15.68
C VAL A 185 -2.27 -1.97 -14.63
N PRO A 186 -2.29 -0.63 -14.73
CA PRO A 186 -1.63 0.26 -13.77
C PRO A 186 -2.43 0.44 -12.49
N GLY A 187 -1.78 0.94 -11.44
CA GLY A 187 -2.45 1.41 -10.22
C GLY A 187 -2.82 0.30 -9.23
N LEU A 188 -2.37 -0.92 -9.48
CA LEU A 188 -2.47 -2.03 -8.55
C LEU A 188 -1.57 -1.84 -7.33
N SER A 189 -1.88 -2.60 -6.28
CA SER A 189 -1.00 -2.79 -5.13
C SER A 189 0.38 -3.27 -5.58
N VAL A 190 1.42 -2.84 -4.88
CA VAL A 190 2.80 -3.27 -5.15
C VAL A 190 2.99 -4.78 -5.01
N VAL A 191 2.08 -5.49 -4.33
CA VAL A 191 2.13 -6.96 -4.23
C VAL A 191 2.08 -7.62 -5.61
N ASP A 192 1.39 -7.02 -6.59
CA ASP A 192 1.35 -7.49 -7.98
C ASP A 192 2.77 -7.55 -8.58
N LEU A 193 3.49 -6.43 -8.48
CA LEU A 193 4.88 -6.32 -8.91
C LEU A 193 5.80 -7.23 -8.10
N LEU A 194 5.61 -7.30 -6.78
CA LEU A 194 6.41 -8.14 -5.90
C LEU A 194 6.29 -9.62 -6.27
N PHE A 195 5.09 -10.12 -6.51
CA PHE A 195 4.88 -11.52 -6.87
C PHE A 195 5.33 -11.86 -8.29
N MET A 196 5.38 -10.86 -9.19
CA MET A 196 5.92 -11.04 -10.54
C MET A 196 7.45 -10.93 -10.63
N GLN A 197 8.07 -10.02 -9.88
CA GLN A 197 9.50 -9.67 -10.00
C GLN A 197 10.36 -10.09 -8.81
N GLY A 198 9.74 -10.45 -7.69
CA GLY A 198 10.39 -10.88 -6.46
C GLY A 198 11.46 -9.89 -5.99
N PRO A 199 12.72 -10.33 -5.74
CA PRO A 199 13.80 -9.47 -5.26
C PRO A 199 14.12 -8.27 -6.16
N ARG A 200 13.70 -8.31 -7.44
CA ARG A 200 13.95 -7.24 -8.42
C ARG A 200 12.89 -6.14 -8.39
N ALA A 201 11.78 -6.32 -7.67
CA ALA A 201 10.67 -5.38 -7.64
C ALA A 201 11.09 -3.97 -7.19
N GLY A 202 11.93 -3.84 -6.14
CA GLY A 202 12.44 -2.54 -5.69
C GLY A 202 13.32 -1.83 -6.72
N GLN A 203 14.20 -2.59 -7.39
CA GLN A 203 15.04 -2.06 -8.48
C GLN A 203 14.20 -1.60 -9.68
N PHE A 204 13.14 -2.36 -10.00
CA PHE A 204 12.19 -2.01 -11.05
C PHE A 204 11.49 -0.68 -10.75
N LEU A 205 11.00 -0.48 -9.51
CA LEU A 205 10.41 0.77 -9.07
C LEU A 205 11.40 1.94 -9.20
N ALA A 206 12.66 1.71 -8.84
CA ALA A 206 13.74 2.71 -8.92
C ALA A 206 14.14 3.12 -10.34
N GLY A 207 13.63 2.44 -11.38
CA GLY A 207 14.00 2.71 -12.77
C GLY A 207 15.45 2.36 -13.12
N ARG A 208 16.19 1.68 -12.23
CA ARG A 208 17.57 1.26 -12.47
C ARG A 208 17.56 0.04 -13.39
N GLN A 209 17.96 0.23 -14.65
CA GLN A 209 18.27 -0.89 -15.55
C GLN A 209 19.42 -1.70 -14.96
N LEU A 210 19.34 -3.03 -15.04
CA LEU A 210 20.54 -3.84 -14.95
C LEU A 210 21.44 -3.40 -16.11
N ALA A 211 22.65 -2.96 -15.80
CA ALA A 211 23.76 -3.24 -16.69
C ALA A 211 23.82 -4.77 -16.75
N ASN A 212 23.36 -5.36 -17.86
CA ASN A 212 23.61 -6.76 -18.14
C ASN A 212 25.13 -6.94 -18.09
N SER A 213 25.61 -7.68 -17.10
CA SER A 213 26.96 -8.23 -17.04
C SER A 213 26.92 -9.63 -17.60
#